data_AF-A0A920T4M8-F1
#
_entry.id   AF-A0A920T4M8-F1
#
_cell.length_a   1.000
_cell.length_b   1.000
_cell.length_c   1.000
_cell.angle_alpha   90.00
_cell.angle_beta   90.00
_cell.angle_gamma   90.00
#
_symmetry.space_group_name_H-M   'P 1'
#
loop_
_entity.id
_entity.type
_entity.pdbx_description
1 polymer ?
#
loop_
_entity_poly.entity_id
_entity_poly.type
_entity_poly.pdbx_seq_one_letter_code
_entity_poly.pdbx_strand_id
1 'polypeptide(L)' 'MPSDKCILANANGLAQYALLCQQHHLVPIVEPEVLMDGTHTIDTSFDVTSKTLDVVFHQLTEHQVDLKREKC' A
#
# COMPACT_ATOMS: atom_id res chain seq x y z
N MET A 1 -9.72 -5.31 13.20
CA MET A 1 -9.76 -4.30 12.12
C MET A 1 -8.61 -3.32 12.33
N PRO A 2 -7.79 -3.01 11.32
CA PRO A 2 -6.70 -2.05 11.44
C PRO A 2 -7.21 -0.63 11.65
N SER A 3 -6.53 0.15 12.49
CA SER A 3 -6.88 1.57 12.69
C SER A 3 -6.40 2.42 11.51
N ASP A 4 -7.05 3.55 11.27
CA ASP A 4 -6.67 4.50 10.21
C ASP A 4 -5.22 4.98 10.35
N LYS A 5 -4.76 5.15 11.59
CA LYS A 5 -3.36 5.49 11.88
C LYS A 5 -2.40 4.38 11.46
N CYS A 6 -2.76 3.11 11.68
CA CYS A 6 -1.95 1.97 11.26
C CYS A 6 -1.89 1.85 9.73
N ILE A 7 -3.02 2.04 9.05
CA ILE A 7 -3.08 2.01 7.58
C ILE A 7 -2.19 3.12 7.01
N LEU A 8 -2.32 4.34 7.51
CA LEU A 8 -1.53 5.48 7.04
C LEU A 8 -0.02 5.29 7.30
N ALA A 9 0.35 4.83 8.48
CA ALA A 9 1.75 4.60 8.84
C ALA A 9 2.42 3.55 7.93
N ASN A 10 1.74 2.42 7.68
CA ASN A 10 2.24 1.39 6.78
C ASN A 10 2.28 1.87 5.32
N ALA A 11 1.24 2.55 4.85
CA ALA A 11 1.20 3.10 3.50
C ALA A 11 2.34 4.10 3.24
N ASN A 12 2.65 4.97 4.20
CA ASN A 12 3.78 5.89 4.13
C ASN A 12 5.12 5.13 4.04
N GLY A 13 5.33 4.12 4.90
CA GLY A 13 6.54 3.30 4.86
C GLY A 13 6.73 2.56 3.53
N LEU A 14 5.64 2.00 2.99
CA LEU A 14 5.64 1.33 1.69
C LEU A 14 5.95 2.30 0.53
N ALA A 15 5.43 3.53 0.59
CA ALA A 15 5.71 4.54 -0.43
C ALA A 15 7.17 5.01 -0.41
N GLN A 16 7.75 5.21 0.77
CA GLN A 16 9.17 5.53 0.92
C GLN A 16 10.07 4.40 0.40
N TYR A 17 9.72 3.15 0.73
CA TYR A 17 10.40 1.97 0.20
C TYR A 17 10.34 1.92 -1.33
N ALA A 18 9.16 2.13 -1.91
CA ALA A 18 8.97 2.07 -3.35
C ALA A 18 9.76 3.15 -4.09
N LEU A 19 9.76 4.38 -3.59
CA LEU A 19 10.57 5.47 -4.14
C LEU A 19 12.07 5.14 -4.10
N LEU A 20 12.55 4.63 -2.97
CA LEU A 20 13.96 4.25 -2.82
C LEU A 20 14.35 3.13 -3.80
N CYS A 21 13.49 2.12 -3.98
CA CYS A 21 13.72 1.08 -4.99
C CYS A 21 13.86 1.70 -6.39
N GLN A 22 12.97 2.59 -6.78
CA GLN A 22 13.02 3.24 -8.10
C GLN A 22 14.28 4.09 -8.28
N GLN A 23 14.72 4.83 -7.25
CA GLN A 23 15.98 5.59 -7.26
C GLN A 23 17.21 4.70 -7.48
N HIS A 24 17.13 3.43 -7.09
CA HIS A 24 18.18 2.42 -7.28
C HIS A 24 17.92 1.48 -8.46
N HIS A 25 17.02 1.84 -9.39
CA HIS A 25 16.68 1.06 -10.58
C HIS A 25 16.13 -0.35 -10.27
N LEU A 26 15.48 -0.51 -9.11
CA LEU A 26 14.75 -1.71 -8.73
C LEU A 26 13.25 -1.49 -8.93
N VAL A 27 12.55 -2.54 -9.34
CA VAL A 27 11.08 -2.53 -9.42
C VAL A 27 10.53 -2.88 -8.03
N PRO A 28 9.83 -1.97 -7.33
CA PRO A 28 9.25 -2.28 -6.04
C PRO A 28 7.98 -3.13 -6.20
N ILE A 29 7.84 -4.15 -5.34
CA ILE A 29 6.56 -4.81 -5.09
C ILE A 29 6.03 -4.24 -3.77
N VAL A 30 4.85 -3.62 -3.82
CA VAL A 30 4.20 -3.03 -2.65
C VAL A 30 3.08 -3.97 -2.19
N GLU A 31 3.23 -4.56 -1.02
CA GLU A 31 2.31 -5.56 -0.47
C GLU A 31 1.72 -5.08 0.86
N PRO A 32 0.54 -4.43 0.84
CA PRO A 32 -0.15 -4.02 2.06
C PRO A 32 -1.05 -5.13 2.58
N GLU A 33 -0.46 -6.17 3.17
CA GLU A 33 -1.19 -7.34 3.66
C GLU A 33 -2.22 -6.97 4.75
N VAL A 34 -3.46 -7.41 4.56
CA VAL A 34 -4.52 -7.36 5.57
C VAL A 34 -4.76 -8.78 6.07
N LEU A 35 -4.40 -9.03 7.34
CA LEU A 35 -4.53 -10.35 7.95
C LEU A 35 -5.99 -10.82 8.00
N MET A 36 -6.20 -12.09 7.62
CA MET A 36 -7.51 -12.75 7.63
C MET A 36 -7.93 -13.26 9.02
N ASP A 37 -7.10 -13.09 10.04
CA ASP A 37 -7.36 -13.60 11.38
C ASP A 37 -8.62 -12.96 12.00
N GLY A 38 -9.44 -13.82 12.62
CA GLY A 38 -10.64 -13.43 13.37
C GLY A 38 -11.94 -13.99 12.79
N THR A 39 -13.06 -13.48 13.29
CA THR A 39 -14.43 -13.94 12.96
C THR A 39 -15.20 -12.95 12.09
N HIS A 40 -14.49 -12.13 11.33
CA HIS A 40 -15.10 -11.10 10.48
C HIS A 40 -15.73 -11.71 9.21
N THR A 41 -16.69 -10.99 8.63
CA THR A 41 -17.34 -11.42 7.38
C THR A 41 -16.48 -11.10 6.17
N ILE A 42 -16.78 -11.73 5.03
CA ILE A 42 -16.13 -11.41 3.76
C ILE A 42 -16.32 -9.94 3.36
N ASP A 43 -17.49 -9.36 3.63
CA ASP A 43 -17.76 -7.95 3.34
C ASP A 43 -16.85 -7.02 4.16
N THR A 44 -16.62 -7.36 5.43
CA THR A 44 -15.70 -6.60 6.29
C THR A 44 -14.26 -6.70 5.80
N SER A 45 -13.84 -7.87 5.31
CA SER A 45 -12.51 -8.05 4.71
C SER A 45 -12.36 -7.22 3.42
N PHE A 46 -13.40 -7.20 2.59
CA PHE A 46 -13.45 -6.39 1.37
C PHE A 46 -13.31 -4.89 1.68
N ASP A 47 -14.11 -4.37 2.62
CA ASP A 47 -14.11 -2.95 2.98
C ASP A 47 -12.73 -2.48 3.47
N VAL A 48 -12.09 -3.28 4.33
CA VAL A 48 -10.75 -2.94 4.83
C VAL A 48 -9.68 -3.07 3.78
N THR A 49 -9.76 -4.09 2.92
CA THR A 49 -8.81 -4.25 1.81
C THR A 49 -8.93 -3.07 0.85
N SER A 50 -10.15 -2.69 0.46
CA SER A 50 -10.40 -1.54 -0.42
C SER A 50 -9.83 -0.26 0.18
N LYS A 51 -10.16 0.03 1.45
CA LYS A 51 -9.64 1.22 2.16
C LYS A 51 -8.11 1.22 2.24
N THR A 52 -7.51 0.08 2.52
CA THR A 52 -6.05 -0.05 2.64
C THR A 52 -5.38 0.23 1.30
N LEU A 53 -5.89 -0.35 0.21
CA LEU A 53 -5.38 -0.11 -1.14
C LEU A 53 -5.50 1.36 -1.54
N ASP A 54 -6.64 2.01 -1.29
CA ASP A 54 -6.85 3.43 -1.61
C ASP A 54 -5.81 4.32 -0.92
N VAL A 55 -5.56 4.10 0.38
CA VAL A 55 -4.57 4.86 1.13
C VAL A 55 -3.15 4.59 0.63
N VAL A 56 -2.82 3.35 0.27
CA VAL A 56 -1.50 2.99 -0.28
C VAL A 56 -1.27 3.68 -1.61
N PHE A 57 -2.22 3.62 -2.56
CA PHE A 57 -2.09 4.30 -3.85
C PHE A 57 -2.02 5.82 -3.69
N HIS A 58 -2.77 6.39 -2.76
CA HIS A 58 -2.66 7.81 -2.44
C HIS A 58 -1.26 8.16 -1.94
N GLN A 59 -0.71 7.41 -0.96
CA GLN A 59 0.63 7.67 -0.43
C GLN A 59 1.73 7.46 -1.47
N LEU A 60 1.62 6.46 -2.35
CA LEU A 60 2.55 6.26 -3.47
C LEU A 60 2.56 7.48 -4.40
N THR A 61 1.38 8.02 -4.70
CA THR A 61 1.24 9.24 -5.53
C THR A 61 1.84 10.46 -4.84
N GLU A 62 1.57 10.67 -3.55
CA GLU A 62 2.14 11.79 -2.77
C GLU A 62 3.68 11.76 -2.71
N HIS A 63 4.26 10.55 -2.67
CA HIS A 63 5.72 10.35 -2.71
C HIS A 63 6.30 10.37 -4.13
N GLN A 64 5.48 10.65 -5.14
CA GLN A 64 5.89 10.70 -6.55
C GLN A 64 6.52 9.39 -7.05
N VAL A 65 6.03 8.24 -6.55
CA VAL A 65 6.40 6.93 -7.07
C VAL A 65 5.80 6.77 -8.47
N ASP A 66 6.62 6.37 -9.44
CA ASP A 66 6.11 6.09 -10.78
C ASP A 66 5.31 4.78 -10.76
N LEU A 67 3.99 4.90 -10.92
CA LEU A 67 3.08 3.74 -10.97
C LEU A 67 3.03 3.08 -12.34
N LYS A 68 3.62 3.71 -13.36
CA LYS A 68 3.72 3.15 -14.70
C LYS A 68 5.04 2.40 -14.81
N ARG A 69 5.05 1.42 -15.70
CA ARG A 69 6.29 0.83 -16.16
C ARG A 69 6.70 1.59 -17.40
N GLU A 70 7.57 2.60 -17.27
CA GLU A 70 8.25 3.09 -18.47
C GLU A 70 9.10 1.95 -19.05
N LYS A 71 8.96 1.73 -20.36
CA LYS A 71 9.81 0.79 -21.08
C LYS A 71 11.23 1.35 -21.02
N CYS A 72 12.17 0.52 -20.55
CA CYS A 72 13.59 0.71 -20.84
C CYS A 72 13.83 1.08 -22.30
#